data_AF-A0A4U5UF93-F1
#
_entry.id   AF-A0A4U5UF93-F1
#
_cell.length_a   1.000
_cell.length_b   1.000
_cell.length_c   1.000
_cell.angle_alpha   90.00
_cell.angle_beta   90.00
_cell.angle_gamma   90.00
#
_symmetry.space_group_name_H-M   'P 1'
#
loop_
_entity.id
_entity.type
_entity.pdbx_description
1 polymer ?
#
loop_
_entity_poly.entity_id
_entity_poly.type
_entity_poly.pdbx_seq_one_letter_code
_entity_poly.pdbx_strand_id
1 'polypeptide(L)'
;MELSPPPSGLTAEYETLFTTDSLLFLQNLISTFDEEVDEVLRLRISRKVHLDLSGDLPSFLESTEHIRRDPSWRVLPVPPRLQRRHVDIGDLAPCDTQRFIKALQSPAQGIQVDFDDGNCPTYHNQIKGIHNVLKAVHNQIPNVPHISQAPVLMLRPRAWNMVEHNMMATVLIENVLAAFEMEEILYELREHSAGLNCGIWDYSASFVNKFGHRQAFLLPDRSKYVNMEKRFLRSYMDLLVQTCHRRGALATGGMAALLLPS
;
A
#
# COMPACT_ATOMS: atom_id res chain seq x y z
N MET A 1 -7.75 -1.20 -7.86
CA MET A 1 -7.31 -2.12 -6.79
C MET A 1 -8.26 -3.30 -6.80
N GLU A 2 -7.77 -4.47 -7.19
CA GLU A 2 -8.56 -5.71 -7.16
C GLU A 2 -8.13 -6.49 -5.91
N LEU A 3 -9.10 -6.89 -5.10
CA LEU A 3 -8.86 -7.60 -3.86
C LEU A 3 -9.01 -9.10 -4.09
N SER A 4 -8.19 -9.88 -3.41
CA SER A 4 -8.40 -11.32 -3.31
C SER A 4 -9.76 -11.62 -2.68
N PRO A 5 -10.43 -12.72 -3.06
CA PRO A 5 -11.69 -13.12 -2.44
C PRO A 5 -11.51 -13.38 -0.93
N PRO A 6 -12.60 -13.32 -0.13
CA PRO A 6 -12.52 -13.54 1.30
C PRO A 6 -11.88 -14.89 1.64
N PRO A 7 -11.03 -14.97 2.68
CA PRO A 7 -10.56 -16.24 3.21
C PRO A 7 -11.74 -17.14 3.59
N SER A 8 -11.53 -18.46 3.49
CA SER A 8 -12.57 -19.43 3.88
C SER A 8 -13.09 -19.15 5.30
N GLY A 9 -14.41 -19.01 5.41
CA GLY A 9 -15.10 -18.76 6.68
C GLY A 9 -15.06 -17.31 7.19
N LEU A 10 -14.52 -16.34 6.43
CA LEU A 10 -14.42 -14.93 6.83
C LEU A 10 -15.16 -13.96 5.91
N THR A 11 -16.21 -14.40 5.21
CA THR A 11 -16.96 -13.52 4.27
C THR A 11 -17.54 -12.29 4.95
N ALA A 12 -18.18 -12.46 6.11
CA ALA A 12 -18.80 -11.33 6.83
C ALA A 12 -17.74 -10.35 7.38
N GLU A 13 -16.63 -10.87 7.90
CA GLU A 13 -15.50 -10.08 8.36
C GLU A 13 -14.89 -9.27 7.22
N TYR A 14 -14.68 -9.92 6.07
CA TYR A 14 -14.15 -9.28 4.88
C TYR A 14 -15.06 -8.13 4.40
N GLU A 15 -16.36 -8.38 4.27
CA GLU A 15 -17.33 -7.36 3.82
C GLU A 15 -17.43 -6.18 4.79
N THR A 16 -17.24 -6.45 6.09
CA THR A 16 -17.20 -5.40 7.12
C THR A 16 -15.97 -4.51 6.98
N LEU A 17 -14.82 -5.07 6.59
CA LEU A 17 -13.55 -4.34 6.50
C LEU A 17 -13.36 -3.61 5.18
N PHE A 18 -13.74 -4.23 4.06
CA PHE A 18 -13.49 -3.71 2.72
C PHE A 18 -14.74 -3.06 2.13
N THR A 19 -15.15 -1.96 2.75
CA THR A 19 -16.17 -1.06 2.21
C THR A 19 -15.56 -0.16 1.14
N THR A 20 -16.39 0.46 0.31
CA THR A 20 -15.91 1.41 -0.71
C THR A 20 -15.04 2.52 -0.10
N ASP A 21 -15.45 3.05 1.05
CA ASP A 21 -14.74 4.14 1.73
C ASP A 21 -13.38 3.68 2.29
N SER A 22 -13.30 2.48 2.87
CA SER A 22 -12.03 1.97 3.39
C SER A 22 -11.06 1.67 2.25
N LEU A 23 -11.55 1.17 1.12
CA LEU A 23 -10.74 0.91 -0.07
C LEU A 23 -10.24 2.20 -0.71
N LEU A 24 -11.08 3.24 -0.78
CA LEU A 24 -10.66 4.55 -1.26
C LEU A 24 -9.61 5.18 -0.34
N PHE A 25 -9.79 5.04 0.98
CA PHE A 25 -8.79 5.48 1.95
C PHE A 25 -7.45 4.75 1.77
N LEU A 26 -7.47 3.41 1.62
CA LEU A 26 -6.26 2.62 1.39
C LEU A 26 -5.57 3.02 0.09
N GLN A 27 -6.32 3.21 -0.99
CA GLN A 27 -5.76 3.66 -2.27
C GLN A 27 -5.05 5.01 -2.10
N ASN A 28 -5.69 5.98 -1.44
CA ASN A 28 -5.10 7.30 -1.22
C ASN A 28 -3.88 7.25 -0.30
N LEU A 29 -3.91 6.41 0.74
CA LEU A 29 -2.78 6.22 1.64
C LEU A 29 -1.57 5.68 0.87
N ILE A 30 -1.76 4.64 0.07
CA ILE A 30 -0.69 4.03 -0.74
C ILE A 30 -0.16 5.07 -1.73
N SER A 31 -1.02 5.65 -2.57
CA SER A 31 -0.58 6.59 -3.62
C SER A 31 0.10 7.84 -3.08
N THR A 32 -0.18 8.25 -1.83
CA THR A 32 0.46 9.41 -1.22
C THR A 32 1.86 9.10 -0.71
N PHE A 33 2.10 7.91 -0.17
CA PHE A 33 3.31 7.63 0.62
C PHE A 33 4.25 6.59 0.00
N ASP A 34 3.83 5.83 -1.01
CA ASP A 34 4.63 4.70 -1.57
C ASP A 34 6.03 5.14 -2.01
N GLU A 35 6.14 6.27 -2.73
CA GLU A 35 7.42 6.80 -3.21
C GLU A 35 8.38 7.17 -2.08
N GLU A 36 7.86 7.72 -0.97
CA GLU A 36 8.68 8.08 0.20
C GLU A 36 9.19 6.83 0.93
N VAL A 37 8.37 5.77 0.97
CA VAL A 37 8.74 4.49 1.55
C VAL A 37 9.88 3.86 0.76
N ASP A 38 9.76 3.84 -0.57
CA ASP A 38 10.80 3.34 -1.46
C ASP A 38 12.11 4.12 -1.32
N GLU A 39 12.05 5.45 -1.20
CA GLU A 39 13.23 6.27 -0.92
C GLU A 39 13.90 5.87 0.41
N VAL A 40 13.12 5.70 1.48
CA VAL A 40 13.66 5.26 2.78
C VAL A 40 14.30 3.87 2.69
N LEU A 41 13.71 2.93 1.95
CA LEU A 41 14.27 1.59 1.76
C LEU A 41 15.56 1.64 0.93
N ARG A 42 15.63 2.46 -0.13
CA ARG A 42 16.87 2.69 -0.89
C ARG A 42 17.96 3.33 -0.04
N LEU A 43 17.63 4.30 0.80
CA LEU A 43 18.57 4.93 1.72
C LEU A 43 19.12 3.92 2.75
N ARG A 44 18.31 2.97 3.22
CA ARG A 44 18.78 1.88 4.10
C ARG A 44 19.83 1.01 3.41
N ILE A 45 19.60 0.62 2.16
CA ILE A 45 20.55 -0.18 1.38
C ILE A 45 21.85 0.62 1.16
N SER A 46 21.74 1.87 0.72
CA SER A 46 22.89 2.76 0.48
C SER A 46 23.73 2.93 1.75
N ARG A 47 23.08 3.19 2.90
CA ARG A 47 23.76 3.33 4.19
C ARG A 47 24.48 2.06 4.60
N LYS A 48 23.86 0.88 4.39
CA LYS A 48 24.50 -0.40 4.67
C LYS A 48 25.74 -0.62 3.80
N VAL A 49 25.64 -0.39 2.48
CA VAL A 49 26.76 -0.52 1.55
C VAL A 49 27.91 0.42 1.94
N HIS A 50 27.60 1.67 2.32
CA HIS A 50 28.61 2.61 2.79
C HIS A 50 29.37 2.08 4.01
N LEU A 51 28.66 1.61 5.04
CA LEU A 51 29.27 1.05 6.26
C LEU A 51 30.11 -0.20 5.96
N ASP A 52 29.60 -1.09 5.10
CA ASP A 52 30.31 -2.31 4.72
C ASP A 52 31.61 -2.01 3.95
N LEU A 53 31.62 -0.95 3.12
CA LEU A 53 32.79 -0.52 2.35
C LEU A 53 33.81 0.28 3.16
N SER A 54 33.36 1.15 4.05
CA SER A 54 34.26 1.97 4.87
C SER A 54 34.80 1.23 6.09
N GLY A 55 34.08 0.21 6.57
CA GLY A 55 34.35 -0.45 7.84
C GLY A 55 33.97 0.39 9.05
N ASP A 56 33.30 1.53 8.84
CA ASP A 56 32.86 2.40 9.91
C ASP A 56 31.70 1.80 10.71
N LEU A 57 31.59 2.22 11.96
CA LEU A 57 30.43 1.93 12.80
C LEU A 57 29.45 3.12 12.79
N PRO A 58 28.14 2.87 13.01
CA PRO A 58 27.18 3.95 13.18
C PRO A 58 27.58 4.90 14.32
N SER A 59 27.52 6.21 14.06
CA SER A 59 27.80 7.26 15.04
C SER A 59 26.70 8.32 15.06
N PHE A 60 26.70 9.18 16.08
CA PHE A 60 25.76 10.30 16.16
C PHE A 60 26.10 11.36 15.11
N LEU A 61 25.08 11.82 14.38
CA LEU A 61 25.25 12.88 13.39
C LEU A 61 25.57 14.21 14.09
N GLU A 62 26.63 14.88 13.62
CA GLU A 62 27.02 16.22 14.07
C GLU A 62 25.98 17.27 13.67
N SER A 63 25.39 17.12 12.47
CA SER A 63 24.36 18.02 11.94
C SER A 63 23.12 18.15 12.85
N THR A 64 22.82 17.12 13.65
CA THR A 64 21.68 17.11 14.59
C THR A 64 22.10 17.23 16.05
N GLU A 65 23.35 17.62 16.33
CA GLU A 65 23.86 17.74 17.70
C GLU A 65 23.08 18.75 18.54
N HIS A 66 22.68 19.88 17.94
CA HIS A 66 21.91 20.93 18.60
C HIS A 66 20.61 20.43 19.24
N ILE A 67 19.96 19.41 18.65
CA ILE A 67 18.75 18.77 19.21
C ILE A 67 19.08 18.05 20.52
N ARG A 68 20.20 17.32 20.57
CA ARG A 68 20.61 16.54 21.75
C ARG A 68 21.13 17.43 22.87
N ARG A 69 21.75 18.56 22.52
CA ARG A 69 22.35 19.50 23.48
C ARG A 69 21.34 20.47 24.10
N ASP A 70 20.19 20.68 23.49
CA ASP A 70 19.16 21.56 24.03
C ASP A 70 18.35 20.85 25.14
N PRO A 71 18.49 21.25 26.42
CA PRO A 71 17.76 20.64 27.53
C PRO A 71 16.36 21.24 27.72
N SER A 72 15.93 22.20 26.90
CA SER A 72 14.66 22.92 27.06
C SER A 72 13.49 22.22 26.39
N TRP A 73 13.71 21.52 25.27
CA TRP A 73 12.63 20.88 24.55
C TRP A 73 12.09 19.65 25.29
N ARG A 74 10.78 19.45 25.24
CA ARG A 74 10.10 18.26 25.77
C ARG A 74 9.03 17.83 24.76
N VAL A 75 8.69 16.54 24.79
CA VAL A 75 7.49 16.06 24.11
C VAL A 75 6.24 16.66 24.75
N LEU A 76 5.13 16.69 24.01
CA LEU A 76 3.84 17.13 24.55
C LEU A 76 3.36 16.22 25.70
N PRO A 77 2.53 16.74 26.63
CA PRO A 77 1.98 15.94 27.72
C PRO A 77 1.26 14.69 27.21
N VAL A 78 1.58 13.55 27.81
CA VAL A 78 0.96 12.25 27.48
C VAL A 78 -0.50 12.25 27.93
N PRO A 79 -1.46 11.83 27.07
CA PRO A 79 -2.88 11.74 27.44
C PRO A 79 -3.11 10.91 28.71
N PRO A 80 -4.08 11.25 29.58
CA PRO A 80 -4.29 10.58 30.87
C PRO A 80 -4.35 9.05 30.79
N ARG A 81 -4.99 8.51 29.74
CA ARG A 81 -5.14 7.07 29.54
C ARG A 81 -3.82 6.35 29.22
N LEU A 82 -2.81 7.08 28.74
CA LEU A 82 -1.47 6.57 28.42
C LEU A 82 -0.46 6.81 29.55
N GLN A 83 -0.80 7.58 30.59
CA GLN A 83 0.13 7.90 31.68
C GLN A 83 0.43 6.71 32.59
N ARG A 84 -0.49 5.75 32.70
CA ARG A 84 -0.32 4.53 33.51
C ARG A 84 -0.16 3.32 32.60
N ARG A 85 1.08 2.87 32.43
CA ARG A 85 1.50 1.80 31.51
C ARG A 85 2.60 0.95 32.15
N HIS A 86 2.38 0.50 33.38
CA HIS A 86 3.38 -0.27 34.13
C HIS A 86 3.49 -1.72 33.62
N VAL A 87 2.37 -2.27 33.14
CA VAL A 87 2.29 -3.63 32.61
C VAL A 87 1.47 -3.61 31.33
N ASP A 88 2.10 -4.08 30.26
CA ASP A 88 1.46 -4.30 28.96
C ASP A 88 1.60 -5.75 28.53
N ILE A 89 0.58 -6.26 27.85
CA ILE A 89 0.64 -7.55 27.17
C ILE A 89 1.28 -7.32 25.80
N GLY A 90 2.46 -7.90 25.58
CA GLY A 90 3.19 -7.83 24.30
C GLY A 90 2.75 -8.91 23.30
N ASP A 91 3.08 -8.68 22.02
CA ASP A 91 3.04 -9.65 20.92
C ASP A 91 1.72 -10.42 20.81
N LEU A 92 0.60 -9.75 21.04
CA LEU A 92 -0.71 -10.39 21.03
C LEU A 92 -1.30 -10.38 19.62
N ALA A 93 -1.26 -11.54 18.95
CA ALA A 93 -1.98 -11.73 17.69
C ALA A 93 -3.50 -11.57 17.90
N PRO A 94 -4.15 -10.58 17.26
CA PRO A 94 -5.59 -10.37 17.42
C PRO A 94 -6.43 -11.44 16.71
N CYS A 95 -5.87 -12.21 15.78
CA CYS A 95 -6.60 -13.26 15.06
C CYS A 95 -6.99 -14.45 15.97
N ASP A 96 -6.25 -14.67 17.07
CA ASP A 96 -6.65 -15.57 18.15
C ASP A 96 -7.69 -14.86 19.03
N THR A 97 -8.96 -14.98 18.63
CA THR A 97 -10.10 -14.34 19.30
C THR A 97 -10.15 -14.65 20.79
N GLN A 98 -9.83 -15.89 21.21
CA GLN A 98 -9.93 -16.28 22.61
C GLN A 98 -8.83 -15.62 23.45
N ARG A 99 -7.59 -15.62 22.95
CA ARG A 99 -6.48 -14.95 23.63
C ARG A 99 -6.67 -13.44 23.64
N PHE A 100 -7.20 -12.88 22.57
CA PHE A 100 -7.54 -11.45 22.47
C PHE A 100 -8.58 -11.03 23.52
N ILE A 101 -9.66 -11.79 23.68
CA ILE A 101 -10.68 -11.56 24.71
C ILE A 101 -10.08 -11.63 26.12
N LYS A 102 -9.26 -12.65 26.40
CA LYS A 102 -8.59 -12.79 27.70
C LYS A 102 -7.68 -11.59 28.01
N ALA A 103 -6.98 -11.08 27.01
CA ALA A 103 -6.15 -9.89 27.17
C ALA A 103 -7.00 -8.65 27.49
N LEU A 104 -8.12 -8.45 26.79
CA LEU A 104 -9.06 -7.35 27.05
C LEU A 104 -9.66 -7.38 28.46
N GLN A 105 -9.81 -8.58 29.05
CA GLN A 105 -10.30 -8.78 30.42
C GLN A 105 -9.20 -8.67 31.49
N SER A 106 -7.94 -8.58 31.08
CA SER A 106 -6.81 -8.57 32.01
C SER A 106 -6.69 -7.23 32.76
N PRO A 107 -6.05 -7.21 33.94
CA PRO A 107 -5.73 -5.97 34.65
C PRO A 107 -4.54 -5.20 34.06
N ALA A 108 -3.99 -5.63 32.92
CA ALA A 108 -2.93 -4.91 32.23
C ALA A 108 -3.42 -3.53 31.79
N GLN A 109 -2.51 -2.56 31.66
CA GLN A 109 -2.90 -1.21 31.25
C GLN A 109 -2.87 -1.02 29.73
N GLY A 110 -2.09 -1.84 29.03
CA GLY A 110 -2.00 -1.84 27.58
C GLY A 110 -1.90 -3.23 26.99
N ILE A 111 -2.23 -3.30 25.71
CA ILE A 111 -2.09 -4.48 24.87
C ILE A 111 -1.42 -4.00 23.58
N GLN A 112 -0.25 -4.55 23.28
CA GLN A 112 0.35 -4.44 21.97
C GLN A 112 -0.33 -5.47 21.07
N VAL A 113 -1.28 -4.98 20.29
CA VAL A 113 -2.03 -5.76 19.31
C VAL A 113 -1.17 -5.88 18.07
N ASP A 114 -0.80 -7.10 17.74
CA ASP A 114 0.33 -7.32 16.88
C ASP A 114 -0.04 -7.94 15.53
N PHE A 115 0.38 -7.28 14.46
CA PHE A 115 0.28 -7.76 13.08
C PHE A 115 1.66 -8.06 12.46
N ASP A 116 2.72 -8.01 13.27
CA ASP A 116 4.13 -8.24 12.92
C ASP A 116 4.61 -9.58 13.53
N ASP A 117 5.73 -9.62 14.26
CA ASP A 117 6.40 -10.86 14.70
C ASP A 117 5.55 -11.86 15.52
N GLY A 118 4.60 -11.38 16.31
CA GLY A 118 3.68 -12.20 17.11
C GLY A 118 2.50 -12.75 16.32
N ASN A 119 2.34 -12.36 15.05
CA ASN A 119 1.23 -12.77 14.19
C ASN A 119 1.73 -13.26 12.82
N CYS A 120 1.45 -14.52 12.49
CA CYS A 120 1.72 -15.03 11.14
C CYS A 120 0.85 -14.27 10.12
N PRO A 121 1.43 -13.56 9.13
CA PRO A 121 0.72 -12.59 8.31
C PRO A 121 -0.07 -13.24 7.15
N THR A 122 -0.77 -14.34 7.43
CA THR A 122 -1.69 -14.93 6.46
C THR A 122 -2.89 -14.01 6.24
N TYR A 123 -3.49 -14.06 5.04
CA TYR A 123 -4.66 -13.25 4.74
C TYR A 123 -5.81 -13.48 5.74
N HIS A 124 -6.04 -14.74 6.11
CA HIS A 124 -7.02 -15.11 7.14
C HIS A 124 -6.74 -14.39 8.46
N ASN A 125 -5.49 -14.39 8.94
CA ASN A 125 -5.14 -13.77 10.21
C ASN A 125 -5.25 -12.25 10.16
N GLN A 126 -4.86 -11.61 9.05
CA GLN A 126 -5.00 -10.17 8.86
C GLN A 126 -6.47 -9.75 8.93
N ILE A 127 -7.35 -10.38 8.13
CA ILE A 127 -8.79 -10.07 8.10
C ILE A 127 -9.44 -10.32 9.45
N LYS A 128 -9.21 -11.51 10.03
CA LYS A 128 -9.80 -11.86 11.33
C LYS A 128 -9.29 -10.95 12.45
N GLY A 129 -8.00 -10.62 12.43
CA GLY A 129 -7.35 -9.78 13.41
C GLY A 129 -7.88 -8.35 13.39
N ILE A 130 -7.93 -7.70 12.22
CA ILE A 130 -8.47 -6.35 12.06
C ILE A 130 -9.96 -6.32 12.46
N HIS A 131 -10.73 -7.33 12.05
CA HIS A 131 -12.14 -7.43 12.43
C HIS A 131 -12.33 -7.59 13.95
N ASN A 132 -11.50 -8.40 14.62
CA ASN A 132 -11.56 -8.52 16.09
C ASN A 132 -11.23 -7.18 16.78
N VAL A 133 -10.25 -6.42 16.28
CA VAL A 133 -9.94 -5.08 16.78
C VAL A 133 -11.14 -4.15 16.59
N LEU A 134 -11.76 -4.16 15.41
CA LEU A 134 -12.93 -3.34 15.11
C LEU A 134 -14.09 -3.65 16.08
N LYS A 135 -14.37 -4.94 16.31
CA LYS A 135 -15.36 -5.36 17.32
C LYS A 135 -15.03 -4.88 18.73
N ALA A 136 -13.76 -4.93 19.14
CA ALA A 136 -13.35 -4.45 20.45
C ALA A 136 -13.55 -2.93 20.58
N VAL A 137 -13.14 -2.16 19.57
CA VAL A 137 -13.26 -0.69 19.57
C VAL A 137 -14.72 -0.23 19.56
N HIS A 138 -15.62 -0.98 18.91
CA HIS A 138 -17.05 -0.69 18.91
C HIS A 138 -17.83 -1.34 20.06
N ASN A 139 -17.16 -1.96 21.04
CA ASN A 139 -17.80 -2.63 22.18
C ASN A 139 -18.76 -3.77 21.77
N GLN A 140 -18.48 -4.47 20.68
CA GLN A 140 -19.31 -5.53 20.11
C GLN A 140 -18.86 -6.94 20.56
N ILE A 141 -17.86 -7.03 21.43
CA ILE A 141 -17.43 -8.30 22.01
C ILE A 141 -18.17 -8.49 23.34
N PRO A 142 -18.88 -9.62 23.55
CA PRO A 142 -19.56 -9.87 24.81
C PRO A 142 -18.55 -10.15 25.93
N ASN A 143 -18.91 -9.77 27.16
CA ASN A 143 -18.14 -10.04 28.38
C ASN A 143 -16.74 -9.42 28.45
N VAL A 144 -16.41 -8.43 27.58
CA VAL A 144 -15.21 -7.60 27.76
C VAL A 144 -15.59 -6.22 28.32
N PRO A 145 -14.70 -5.55 29.06
CA PRO A 145 -14.93 -4.17 29.47
C PRO A 145 -15.15 -3.26 28.27
N HIS A 146 -15.92 -2.19 28.46
CA HIS A 146 -16.05 -1.14 27.46
C HIS A 146 -14.66 -0.62 27.07
N ILE A 147 -14.42 -0.29 25.80
CA ILE A 147 -13.11 0.07 25.26
C ILE A 147 -12.48 1.25 26.01
N SER A 148 -13.27 2.14 26.61
CA SER A 148 -12.77 3.24 27.45
C SER A 148 -12.17 2.79 28.80
N GLN A 149 -12.52 1.59 29.27
CA GLN A 149 -12.04 0.98 30.50
C GLN A 149 -11.15 -0.25 30.28
N ALA A 150 -11.19 -0.83 29.07
CA ALA A 150 -10.29 -1.91 28.67
C ALA A 150 -8.82 -1.41 28.60
N PRO A 151 -7.83 -2.34 28.65
CA PRO A 151 -6.44 -2.01 28.39
C PRO A 151 -6.29 -1.26 27.07
N VAL A 152 -5.37 -0.28 27.01
CA VAL A 152 -5.15 0.51 25.79
C VAL A 152 -4.61 -0.38 24.68
N LEU A 153 -5.32 -0.43 23.56
CA LEU A 153 -4.84 -1.11 22.37
C LEU A 153 -3.80 -0.25 21.65
N MET A 154 -2.62 -0.82 21.42
CA MET A 154 -1.59 -0.25 20.56
C MET A 154 -1.40 -1.19 19.39
N LEU A 155 -1.70 -0.71 18.19
CA LEU A 155 -1.48 -1.50 16.99
C LEU A 155 0.00 -1.48 16.63
N ARG A 156 0.62 -2.65 16.52
CA ARG A 156 1.89 -2.84 15.82
C ARG A 156 1.57 -3.36 14.41
N PRO A 157 1.59 -2.51 13.38
CA PRO A 157 1.51 -2.98 12.00
C PRO A 157 2.78 -3.73 11.62
N ARG A 158 2.75 -4.43 10.48
CA ARG A 158 3.95 -5.03 9.88
C ARG A 158 5.06 -3.99 9.67
N ALA A 159 6.30 -4.48 9.69
CA ALA A 159 7.44 -3.68 9.28
C ALA A 159 7.36 -3.23 7.81
N TRP A 160 7.99 -2.09 7.51
CA TRP A 160 8.02 -1.46 6.17
C TRP A 160 8.54 -2.36 5.04
N ASN A 161 9.30 -3.40 5.35
CA ASN A 161 9.86 -4.34 4.37
C ASN A 161 8.96 -5.56 4.11
N MET A 162 7.76 -5.60 4.67
CA MET A 162 6.79 -6.68 4.47
C MET A 162 5.64 -6.20 3.60
N VAL A 163 5.54 -6.74 2.39
CA VAL A 163 4.50 -6.36 1.43
C VAL A 163 3.21 -7.15 1.69
N GLU A 164 2.06 -6.56 1.37
CA GLU A 164 0.76 -7.23 1.40
C GLU A 164 0.43 -7.85 0.04
N HIS A 165 0.53 -9.18 -0.06
CA HIS A 165 0.37 -9.92 -1.32
C HIS A 165 -1.08 -10.16 -1.77
N ASN A 166 -2.07 -9.86 -0.94
CA ASN A 166 -3.48 -10.11 -1.28
C ASN A 166 -4.15 -8.96 -2.05
N MET A 167 -3.38 -7.95 -2.44
CA MET A 167 -3.79 -6.84 -3.29
C MET A 167 -3.13 -6.94 -4.65
N MET A 168 -3.95 -6.88 -5.69
CA MET A 168 -3.48 -6.86 -7.08
C MET A 168 -3.77 -5.50 -7.73
N ALA A 169 -2.83 -5.04 -8.54
CA ALA A 169 -2.89 -3.79 -9.27
C ALA A 169 -2.77 -4.04 -10.77
N THR A 170 -3.66 -3.43 -11.55
CA THR A 170 -3.51 -3.31 -13.01
C THR A 170 -2.89 -1.95 -13.29
N VAL A 171 -1.74 -1.91 -13.97
CA VAL A 171 -1.07 -0.65 -14.29
C VAL A 171 -1.61 -0.08 -15.60
N LEU A 172 -2.03 1.18 -15.60
CA LEU A 172 -2.38 1.89 -16.84
C LEU A 172 -1.09 2.32 -17.54
N ILE A 173 -0.85 1.78 -18.73
CA ILE A 173 0.27 2.22 -19.58
C ILE A 173 -0.17 3.42 -20.38
N GLU A 174 -0.25 4.58 -19.76
CA GLU A 174 -0.79 5.80 -20.39
C GLU A 174 0.27 6.88 -20.62
N ASN A 175 1.54 6.47 -20.56
CA ASN A 175 2.69 7.33 -20.84
C ASN A 175 3.58 6.65 -21.88
N VAL A 176 4.02 7.41 -22.89
CA VAL A 176 4.90 6.92 -23.96
C VAL A 176 6.16 6.25 -23.43
N LEU A 177 6.74 6.73 -22.33
CA LEU A 177 7.94 6.13 -21.75
C LEU A 177 7.64 4.80 -21.08
N ALA A 178 6.51 4.70 -20.36
CA ALA A 178 6.07 3.46 -19.73
C ALA A 178 5.83 2.33 -20.75
N ALA A 179 5.50 2.66 -22.00
CA ALA A 179 5.38 1.65 -23.05
C ALA A 179 6.71 0.95 -23.43
N PHE A 180 7.86 1.56 -23.10
CA PHE A 180 9.17 0.95 -23.30
C PHE A 180 9.69 0.22 -22.06
N GLU A 181 8.96 0.30 -20.94
CA GLU A 181 9.33 -0.29 -19.64
C GLU A 181 8.24 -1.27 -19.16
N MET A 182 7.36 -1.75 -20.05
CA MET A 182 6.22 -2.60 -19.66
C MET A 182 6.67 -3.92 -19.02
N GLU A 183 7.79 -4.50 -19.48
CA GLU A 183 8.32 -5.73 -18.90
C GLU A 183 8.94 -5.48 -17.52
N GLU A 184 9.66 -4.37 -17.35
CA GLU A 184 10.24 -3.92 -16.10
C GLU A 184 9.15 -3.59 -15.08
N ILE A 185 8.10 -2.88 -15.48
CA ILE A 185 6.92 -2.59 -14.65
C ILE A 185 6.28 -3.90 -14.17
N LEU A 186 6.05 -4.87 -15.08
CA LEU A 186 5.53 -6.18 -14.70
C LEU A 186 6.49 -6.98 -13.82
N TYR A 187 7.80 -6.84 -14.03
CA TYR A 187 8.82 -7.51 -13.24
C TYR A 187 8.86 -6.98 -11.80
N GLU A 188 8.86 -5.66 -11.63
CA GLU A 188 8.84 -5.03 -10.30
C GLU A 188 7.54 -5.34 -9.57
N LEU A 189 6.41 -5.37 -10.28
CA LEU A 189 5.09 -5.70 -9.71
C LEU A 189 4.73 -7.18 -9.79
N ARG A 190 5.66 -8.10 -10.09
CA ARG A 190 5.34 -9.50 -10.43
C ARG A 190 4.55 -10.26 -9.37
N GLU A 191 4.65 -9.87 -8.10
CA GLU A 191 3.91 -10.49 -6.99
C GLU A 191 2.51 -9.87 -6.76
N HIS A 192 2.21 -8.75 -7.44
CA HIS A 192 1.02 -7.93 -7.22
C HIS A 192 0.35 -7.46 -8.53
N SER A 193 0.83 -7.89 -9.69
CA SER A 193 0.33 -7.41 -10.98
C SER A 193 -0.88 -8.21 -11.43
N ALA A 194 -2.03 -7.55 -11.56
CA ALA A 194 -3.19 -8.07 -12.28
C ALA A 194 -3.07 -7.86 -13.81
N GLY A 195 -1.99 -7.24 -14.29
CA GLY A 195 -1.76 -6.97 -15.71
C GLY A 195 -1.63 -5.49 -16.06
N LEU A 196 -1.71 -5.20 -17.35
CA LEU A 196 -1.58 -3.84 -17.88
C LEU A 196 -2.87 -3.41 -18.60
N ASN A 197 -3.22 -2.14 -18.48
CA ASN A 197 -4.33 -1.50 -19.17
C ASN A 197 -3.85 -0.50 -20.22
N CYS A 198 -4.54 -0.48 -21.37
CA CYS A 198 -4.25 0.42 -22.47
C CYS A 198 -5.03 1.75 -22.35
N GLY A 199 -4.35 2.86 -22.06
CA GLY A 199 -4.96 4.20 -22.01
C GLY A 199 -4.74 4.99 -23.30
N ILE A 200 -5.73 5.11 -24.19
CA ILE A 200 -5.52 5.70 -25.53
C ILE A 200 -5.35 7.24 -25.51
N TRP A 201 -6.16 7.93 -24.72
CA TRP A 201 -6.19 9.41 -24.68
C TRP A 201 -4.96 9.97 -23.98
N ASP A 202 -4.68 9.50 -22.77
CA ASP A 202 -3.55 9.95 -21.96
C ASP A 202 -2.21 9.52 -22.56
N TYR A 203 -2.13 8.33 -23.16
CA TYR A 203 -0.94 7.92 -23.94
C TYR A 203 -0.69 8.89 -25.10
N SER A 204 -1.72 9.25 -25.86
CA SER A 204 -1.61 10.22 -26.95
C SER A 204 -1.21 11.62 -26.46
N ALA A 205 -1.76 12.06 -25.33
CA ALA A 205 -1.39 13.33 -24.70
C ALA A 205 0.07 13.33 -24.22
N SER A 206 0.58 12.19 -23.75
CA SER A 206 1.95 12.05 -23.30
C SER A 206 2.98 12.32 -24.41
N PHE A 207 2.67 11.98 -25.67
CA PHE A 207 3.53 12.33 -26.82
C PHE A 207 3.63 13.85 -27.01
N VAL A 208 2.49 14.56 -26.93
CA VAL A 208 2.46 16.01 -27.05
C VAL A 208 3.24 16.65 -25.91
N ASN A 209 3.04 16.16 -24.68
CA ASN A 209 3.75 16.65 -23.50
C ASN A 209 5.27 16.44 -23.61
N LYS A 210 5.73 15.24 -23.97
CA LYS A 210 7.16 14.89 -23.98
C LYS A 210 7.89 15.38 -25.23
N PHE A 211 7.24 15.39 -26.39
CA PHE A 211 7.90 15.62 -27.68
C PHE A 211 7.33 16.80 -28.48
N GLY A 212 6.30 17.51 -27.99
CA GLY A 212 5.61 18.56 -28.74
C GLY A 212 6.48 19.78 -29.13
N HIS A 213 7.62 19.98 -28.48
CA HIS A 213 8.61 20.99 -28.87
C HIS A 213 9.37 20.62 -30.16
N ARG A 214 9.28 19.37 -30.62
CA ARG A 214 9.98 18.85 -31.80
C ARG A 214 9.05 18.89 -33.00
N GLN A 215 9.43 19.60 -34.06
CA GLN A 215 8.61 19.69 -35.28
C GLN A 215 8.28 18.32 -35.91
N ALA A 216 9.15 17.32 -35.73
CA ALA A 216 8.91 15.96 -36.22
C ALA A 216 7.77 15.22 -35.50
N PHE A 217 7.30 15.72 -34.36
CA PHE A 217 6.24 15.13 -33.53
C PHE A 217 4.97 15.98 -33.52
N LEU A 218 4.76 16.81 -34.54
CA LEU A 218 3.49 17.50 -34.76
C LEU A 218 2.40 16.49 -35.11
N LEU A 219 1.45 16.33 -34.21
CA LEU A 219 0.28 15.48 -34.39
C LEU A 219 -0.87 16.31 -35.00
N PRO A 220 -1.72 15.73 -35.86
CA PRO A 220 -2.89 16.43 -36.37
C PRO A 220 -3.93 16.62 -35.25
N ASP A 221 -5.11 17.15 -35.55
CA ASP A 221 -6.19 17.21 -34.56
C ASP A 221 -6.46 15.84 -33.93
N ARG A 222 -6.71 15.79 -32.61
CA ARG A 222 -6.98 14.55 -31.85
C ARG A 222 -8.01 13.64 -32.52
N SER A 223 -9.06 14.22 -33.12
CA SER A 223 -10.11 13.49 -33.83
C SER A 223 -9.59 12.70 -35.05
N LYS A 224 -8.42 13.06 -35.57
CA LYS A 224 -7.82 12.49 -36.78
C LYS A 224 -6.73 11.45 -36.51
N TYR A 225 -6.08 11.48 -35.34
CA TYR A 225 -5.00 10.53 -35.02
C TYR A 225 -5.26 9.63 -33.81
N VAL A 226 -6.23 9.94 -32.95
CA VAL A 226 -6.59 9.06 -31.84
C VAL A 226 -7.53 7.97 -32.34
N ASN A 227 -6.98 7.03 -33.12
CA ASN A 227 -7.67 5.83 -33.55
C ASN A 227 -6.68 4.66 -33.75
N MET A 228 -7.19 3.43 -33.68
CA MET A 228 -6.37 2.21 -33.74
C MET A 228 -5.85 1.89 -35.15
N GLU A 229 -6.18 2.68 -36.17
CA GLU A 229 -5.59 2.56 -37.51
C GLU A 229 -4.21 3.20 -37.57
N LYS A 230 -3.89 4.13 -36.66
CA LYS A 230 -2.57 4.75 -36.62
C LYS A 230 -1.54 3.75 -36.12
N ARG A 231 -0.45 3.63 -36.90
CA ARG A 231 0.62 2.66 -36.66
C ARG A 231 1.17 2.71 -35.24
N PHE A 232 1.40 3.89 -34.67
CA PHE A 232 1.98 4.01 -33.33
C PHE A 232 1.05 3.51 -32.22
N LEU A 233 -0.26 3.77 -32.31
CA LEU A 233 -1.26 3.27 -31.35
C LEU A 233 -1.47 1.77 -31.51
N ARG A 234 -1.51 1.27 -32.75
CA ARG A 234 -1.56 -0.17 -33.02
C ARG A 234 -0.33 -0.88 -32.47
N SER A 235 0.87 -0.38 -32.75
CA SER A 235 2.13 -0.98 -32.25
C SER A 235 2.21 -0.96 -30.72
N TYR A 236 1.74 0.11 -30.08
CA TYR A 236 1.65 0.20 -28.63
C TYR A 236 0.73 -0.87 -28.03
N MET A 237 -0.49 -1.02 -28.57
CA MET A 237 -1.43 -2.02 -28.08
C MET A 237 -0.96 -3.45 -28.36
N ASP A 238 -0.40 -3.72 -29.55
CA ASP A 238 0.17 -5.02 -29.90
C ASP A 238 1.32 -5.39 -28.94
N LEU A 239 2.20 -4.42 -28.62
CA LEU A 239 3.28 -4.60 -27.66
C LEU A 239 2.76 -4.91 -26.26
N LEU A 240 1.74 -4.19 -25.78
CA LEU A 240 1.13 -4.42 -24.47
C LEU A 240 0.56 -5.83 -24.38
N VAL A 241 -0.24 -6.24 -25.37
CA VAL A 241 -0.84 -7.59 -25.42
C VAL A 241 0.24 -8.66 -25.44
N GLN A 242 1.26 -8.50 -26.28
CA GLN A 242 2.37 -9.46 -26.37
C GLN A 242 3.14 -9.56 -25.04
N THR A 243 3.42 -8.42 -24.41
CA THR A 243 4.16 -8.34 -23.14
C THR A 243 3.38 -9.02 -22.03
N CYS A 244 2.11 -8.67 -21.83
CA CYS A 244 1.26 -9.29 -20.81
C CYS A 244 1.14 -10.80 -21.01
N HIS A 245 0.79 -11.26 -22.23
CA HIS A 245 0.59 -12.69 -22.49
C HIS A 245 1.89 -13.49 -22.33
N ARG A 246 3.04 -12.93 -22.72
CA ARG A 246 4.36 -13.56 -22.50
C ARG A 246 4.65 -13.79 -21.01
N ARG A 247 4.15 -12.91 -20.14
CA ARG A 247 4.38 -12.94 -18.69
C ARG A 247 3.21 -13.56 -17.90
N GLY A 248 2.18 -14.06 -18.59
CA GLY A 248 0.99 -14.65 -17.95
C GLY A 248 0.08 -13.62 -17.27
N ALA A 249 0.21 -12.33 -17.61
CA ALA A 249 -0.56 -11.23 -17.05
C ALA A 249 -1.74 -10.86 -17.97
N LEU A 250 -2.78 -10.21 -17.43
CA LEU A 250 -3.91 -9.74 -18.25
C LEU A 250 -3.53 -8.52 -19.09
N ALA A 251 -4.08 -8.43 -20.30
CA ALA A 251 -4.03 -7.25 -21.14
C ALA A 251 -5.46 -6.70 -21.29
N THR A 252 -5.74 -5.54 -20.70
CA THR A 252 -7.08 -4.93 -20.80
C THR A 252 -7.08 -3.72 -21.72
N GLY A 253 -8.12 -3.61 -22.56
CA GLY A 253 -8.32 -2.46 -23.44
C GLY A 253 -8.76 -1.20 -22.69
N GLY A 254 -8.62 -0.05 -23.36
CA GLY A 254 -9.11 1.23 -22.88
C GLY A 254 -10.61 1.44 -23.06
N MET A 255 -11.09 2.56 -22.53
CA MET A 255 -12.50 2.96 -22.59
C MET A 255 -13.02 3.06 -24.03
N ALA A 256 -14.08 2.32 -24.36
CA ALA A 256 -14.90 2.55 -25.55
C ALA A 256 -16.02 3.54 -25.20
N ALA A 257 -15.74 4.84 -25.25
CA ALA A 257 -16.76 5.86 -25.04
C ALA A 257 -17.69 5.95 -26.26
N LEU A 258 -18.76 5.14 -26.28
CA LEU A 258 -19.90 5.43 -27.14
C LEU A 258 -20.55 6.72 -26.64
N LEU A 259 -20.55 7.76 -27.47
CA LEU A 259 -21.54 8.82 -27.36
C LEU A 259 -22.90 8.16 -27.52
N LEU A 260 -23.65 8.02 -26.43
CA LEU A 260 -25.08 7.72 -26.53
C LEU A 260 -25.71 8.80 -27.42
N PRO A 261 -26.41 8.45 -28.51
CA PRO A 261 -27.11 9.44 -29.30
C PRO A 261 -28.15 10.13 -28.41
N SER A 262 -28.18 11.46 -28.48
CA SER A 262 -29.21 12.33 -27.91
C SER A 262 -30.61 11.98 -28.41
#